data_AF-A0A430R926-F1
#
_entry.id   AF-A0A430R926-F1
#
_cell.length_a   1.000
_cell.length_b   1.000
_cell.length_c   1.000
_cell.angle_alpha   90.00
_cell.angle_beta   90.00
_cell.angle_gamma   90.00
#
_symmetry.space_group_name_H-M   'P 1'
#
loop_
_entity.id
_entity.type
_entity.pdbx_description
1 polymer ?
#
loop_
_entity_poly.entity_id
_entity_poly.type
_entity_poly.pdbx_seq_one_letter_code
_entity_poly.pdbx_strand_id
1 'polypeptide(L)'
;AQDYAEGLASLGMWGGGAFVRALIPNGLEGTVRDREVLAQLEGLGGRIPLAPPLVRRPAVYREAQVQRLPVQAVGGEEVRREMRALGDFLEGILEQVKAELHKEVA
;
A
#
# COMPACT_ATOMS: atom_id res chain seq x y z
N ALA A 1 10.40 7.03 -13.93
CA ALA A 1 9.37 5.96 -13.83
C ALA A 1 9.72 4.77 -14.71
N GLN A 2 10.10 5.04 -15.96
CA GLN A 2 10.69 4.10 -16.92
C GLN A 2 11.81 3.24 -16.31
N ASP A 3 12.78 3.85 -15.63
CA ASP A 3 13.96 3.15 -15.08
C ASP A 3 13.61 2.00 -14.11
N TYR A 4 12.53 2.16 -13.32
CA TYR A 4 12.10 1.11 -12.39
C TYR A 4 11.37 -0.03 -13.12
N ALA A 5 10.59 0.31 -14.14
CA ALA A 5 9.89 -0.66 -14.97
C ALA A 5 10.89 -1.46 -15.83
N GLU A 6 11.89 -0.79 -16.39
CA GLU A 6 13.03 -1.41 -17.09
C GLU A 6 13.84 -2.31 -16.14
N GLY A 7 14.08 -1.87 -14.90
CA GLY A 7 14.70 -2.69 -13.86
C GLY A 7 13.92 -3.98 -13.59
N LEU A 8 12.60 -3.90 -13.39
CA LEU A 8 11.75 -5.08 -13.17
C LEU A 8 11.66 -5.99 -14.40
N ALA A 9 11.63 -5.43 -15.60
CA ALA A 9 11.69 -6.20 -16.84
C ALA A 9 13.00 -6.98 -16.96
N SER A 10 14.13 -6.34 -16.60
CA SER A 10 15.46 -6.98 -16.66
C SER A 10 15.59 -8.18 -15.72
N LEU A 11 14.82 -8.19 -14.61
CA LEU A 11 14.76 -9.28 -13.64
C LEU A 11 13.74 -10.36 -13.99
N GLY A 12 13.02 -10.23 -15.12
CA GLY A 12 11.92 -11.12 -15.50
C GLY A 12 10.70 -11.03 -14.58
N MET A 13 10.61 -9.97 -13.76
CA MET A 13 9.54 -9.78 -12.78
C MET A 13 8.34 -9.00 -13.32
N TRP A 14 8.45 -8.47 -14.55
CA TRP A 14 7.38 -7.71 -15.20
C TRP A 14 7.39 -7.92 -16.73
N GLY A 15 6.20 -8.19 -17.29
CA GLY A 15 6.00 -8.59 -18.69
C GLY A 15 5.37 -7.53 -19.61
N GLY A 16 5.43 -6.24 -19.25
CA GLY A 16 5.00 -5.15 -20.14
C GLY A 16 3.53 -4.72 -20.07
N GLY A 17 2.85 -4.87 -18.91
CA GLY A 17 1.49 -4.34 -18.67
C GLY A 17 1.46 -3.04 -17.84
N ALA A 18 0.29 -2.45 -17.59
CA ALA A 18 0.17 -1.24 -16.75
C ALA A 18 0.79 -1.43 -15.36
N PHE A 19 1.52 -0.41 -14.87
CA PHE A 19 2.19 -0.45 -13.57
C PHE A 19 1.56 0.54 -12.59
N VAL A 20 0.97 0.01 -11.51
CA VAL A 20 0.38 0.82 -10.45
C VAL A 20 1.42 1.13 -9.38
N ARG A 21 1.54 2.42 -9.00
CA ARG A 21 2.37 2.87 -7.88
C ARG A 21 1.48 3.34 -6.75
N ALA A 22 1.78 2.91 -5.54
CA ALA A 22 1.15 3.42 -4.33
C ALA A 22 2.18 3.47 -3.20
N LEU A 23 2.00 4.43 -2.30
CA LEU A 23 2.77 4.54 -1.07
C LEU A 23 1.94 3.95 0.07
N ILE A 24 2.50 2.99 0.80
CA ILE A 24 1.86 2.35 1.96
C ILE A 24 2.76 2.61 3.18
N PRO A 25 2.53 3.69 3.94
CA PRO A 25 3.27 3.95 5.16
C PRO A 25 3.00 2.85 6.18
N ASN A 26 4.06 2.27 6.74
CA ASN A 26 3.95 1.17 7.70
C ASN A 26 4.95 1.35 8.83
N GLY A 27 4.66 0.71 9.97
CA GLY A 27 5.54 0.70 11.13
C GLY A 27 5.49 1.99 11.93
N LEU A 28 4.41 2.77 11.83
CA LEU A 28 4.30 4.03 12.56
C LEU A 28 4.08 3.79 14.05
N GLU A 29 4.76 4.58 14.87
CA GLU A 29 4.66 4.55 16.34
C GLU A 29 3.91 5.77 16.87
N GLY A 30 3.46 6.67 16.00
CA GLY A 30 2.70 7.88 16.34
C GLY A 30 3.58 9.03 16.81
N THR A 31 4.88 8.97 16.52
CA THR A 31 5.86 9.98 16.93
C THR A 31 5.67 11.31 16.17
N VAL A 32 6.27 12.39 16.66
CA VAL A 32 6.31 13.68 15.94
C VAL A 32 6.96 13.49 14.56
N ARG A 33 8.03 12.71 14.50
CA ARG A 33 8.73 12.38 13.25
C ARG A 33 7.82 11.63 12.27
N ASP A 34 7.00 10.70 12.74
CA ASP A 34 6.04 9.99 11.88
C ASP A 34 5.06 10.96 11.22
N ARG A 35 4.59 11.95 11.98
CA ARG A 35 3.67 12.99 11.47
C ARG A 35 4.35 13.90 10.45
N GLU A 36 5.59 14.30 10.69
CA GLU A 36 6.37 15.09 9.74
C GLU A 36 6.60 14.35 8.44
N VAL A 37 6.94 13.06 8.50
CA VAL A 37 7.10 12.21 7.31
C VAL A 37 5.79 12.07 6.56
N LEU A 38 4.67 11.79 7.26
CA LEU A 38 3.36 11.71 6.61
C LEU A 38 2.98 13.03 5.92
N ALA A 39 3.19 14.18 6.56
CA ALA A 39 2.92 15.48 5.97
C ALA A 39 3.79 15.74 4.72
N GLN A 40 5.06 15.30 4.73
CA GLN A 40 5.92 15.37 3.55
C GLN A 40 5.43 14.46 2.42
N LEU A 41 4.95 13.25 2.74
CA LEU A 41 4.39 12.32 1.75
C LEU A 41 3.09 12.87 1.13
N GLU A 42 2.23 13.50 1.93
CA GLU A 42 1.05 14.21 1.42
C GLU A 42 1.46 15.37 0.50
N GLY A 43 2.53 16.09 0.85
CA GLY A 43 3.12 17.18 0.06
C GLY A 43 3.75 16.77 -1.27
N LEU A 44 4.04 15.48 -1.50
CA LEU A 44 4.53 14.96 -2.79
C LEU A 44 3.48 15.03 -3.91
N GLY A 45 2.27 15.51 -3.60
CA GLY A 45 1.37 16.12 -4.58
C GLY A 45 0.76 15.13 -5.55
N GLY A 46 -0.16 14.29 -5.07
CA GLY A 46 -1.21 13.58 -5.83
C GLY A 46 -0.77 12.63 -6.95
N ARG A 47 0.50 12.60 -7.32
CA ARG A 47 1.04 11.79 -8.42
C ARG A 47 1.14 10.31 -8.09
N ILE A 48 1.28 9.99 -6.80
CA ILE A 48 1.31 8.63 -6.30
C ILE A 48 0.27 8.54 -5.19
N PRO A 49 -0.77 7.70 -5.34
CA PRO A 49 -1.73 7.43 -4.28
C PRO A 49 -1.04 7.06 -2.96
N LEU A 50 -1.46 7.71 -1.88
CA LEU A 50 -0.97 7.46 -0.53
C LEU A 50 -2.06 6.74 0.29
N ALA A 51 -1.73 5.56 0.79
CA ALA A 51 -2.62 4.77 1.62
C ALA A 51 -2.73 5.35 3.05
N PRO A 52 -3.82 5.05 3.77
CA PRO A 52 -3.84 5.22 5.22
C PRO A 52 -2.65 4.51 5.88
N PRO A 53 -2.00 5.12 6.88
CA PRO A 53 -0.83 4.54 7.52
C PRO A 53 -1.18 3.32 8.38
N LEU A 54 -0.25 2.35 8.42
CA LEU A 54 -0.36 1.18 9.28
C LEU A 54 0.43 1.37 10.58
N VAL A 55 -0.25 1.18 11.71
CA VAL A 55 0.36 1.34 13.03
C VAL A 55 1.14 0.08 13.42
N ARG A 56 2.32 0.28 14.02
CA ARG A 56 3.21 -0.81 14.45
C ARG A 56 2.62 -1.57 15.63
N ARG A 57 2.40 -2.88 15.46
CA ARG A 57 1.87 -3.77 16.51
C ARG A 57 2.71 -5.05 16.70
N PRO A 58 3.86 -4.97 17.40
CA PRO A 58 4.77 -6.11 17.53
C PRO A 58 4.16 -7.35 18.18
N ALA A 59 3.24 -7.18 19.14
CA ALA A 59 2.55 -8.31 19.78
C ALA A 59 1.68 -9.08 18.78
N VAL A 60 0.82 -8.36 18.03
CA VAL A 60 -0.04 -8.93 16.98
C VAL A 60 0.79 -9.60 15.89
N TYR A 61 1.91 -8.99 15.48
CA TYR A 61 2.77 -9.55 14.44
C TYR A 61 3.46 -10.84 14.88
N ARG A 62 3.97 -10.88 16.12
CA ARG A 62 4.57 -12.11 16.68
C ARG A 62 3.53 -13.22 16.78
N GLU A 63 2.33 -12.90 17.24
CA GLU A 63 1.24 -13.88 17.34
C GLU A 63 0.83 -14.42 15.96
N ALA A 64 0.65 -13.55 14.97
CA ALA A 64 0.37 -13.92 13.58
C ALA A 64 1.42 -14.89 13.02
N GLN A 65 2.70 -14.61 13.28
CA GLN A 65 3.82 -15.45 12.85
C GLN A 65 3.80 -16.83 13.54
N VAL A 66 3.57 -16.88 14.85
CA VAL A 66 3.49 -18.14 15.61
C VAL A 66 2.32 -19.00 15.11
N GLN A 67 1.16 -18.39 14.87
CA GLN A 67 -0.04 -19.10 14.43
C GLN A 67 -0.08 -19.36 12.92
N ARG A 68 0.83 -18.75 12.14
CA ARG A 68 0.84 -18.78 10.66
C ARG A 68 -0.48 -18.27 10.06
N LEU A 69 -1.04 -17.24 10.68
CA LEU A 69 -2.27 -16.60 10.27
C LEU A 69 -2.00 -15.14 9.87
N PRO A 70 -2.85 -14.55 9.01
CA PRO A 70 -2.72 -13.14 8.68
C PRO A 70 -3.06 -12.26 9.90
N VAL A 71 -2.48 -11.06 9.98
CA VAL A 71 -2.57 -10.18 11.16
C VAL A 71 -4.00 -9.80 11.54
N GLN A 72 -4.92 -9.69 10.57
CA GLN A 72 -6.34 -9.42 10.79
C GLN A 72 -7.12 -10.60 11.40
N ALA A 73 -6.59 -11.82 11.32
CA ALA A 73 -7.20 -13.00 11.93
C ALA A 73 -6.86 -13.12 13.42
N VAL A 74 -5.68 -12.64 13.83
CA VAL A 74 -5.24 -12.64 15.24
C VAL A 74 -5.48 -11.29 15.94
N GLY A 75 -5.50 -10.19 15.18
CA GLY A 75 -5.70 -8.85 15.70
C GLY A 75 -7.15 -8.54 16.09
N GLY A 76 -7.32 -7.53 16.94
CA GLY A 76 -8.61 -6.98 17.31
C GLY A 76 -9.26 -6.14 16.20
N GLU A 77 -10.39 -5.52 16.53
CA GLU A 77 -11.20 -4.75 15.58
C GLU A 77 -10.44 -3.60 14.91
N GLU A 78 -9.53 -2.95 15.64
CA GLU A 78 -8.67 -1.90 15.09
C GLU A 78 -7.78 -2.40 13.94
N VAL A 79 -7.19 -3.60 14.08
CA VAL A 79 -6.34 -4.20 13.05
C VAL A 79 -7.18 -4.54 11.82
N ARG A 80 -8.38 -5.08 12.02
CA ARG A 80 -9.30 -5.39 10.92
C ARG A 80 -9.74 -4.13 10.19
N ARG A 81 -10.03 -3.05 10.92
CA ARG A 81 -10.38 -1.76 10.35
C ARG A 81 -9.25 -1.18 9.52
N GLU A 82 -8.01 -1.20 10.01
CA GLU A 82 -6.83 -0.75 9.26
C GLU A 82 -6.60 -1.58 7.99
N MET A 83 -6.68 -2.92 8.09
CA MET A 83 -6.52 -3.78 6.92
C MET A 83 -7.64 -3.60 5.91
N ARG A 84 -8.88 -3.36 6.36
CA ARG A 84 -10.01 -3.03 5.49
C ARG A 84 -9.79 -1.70 4.77
N ALA A 85 -9.39 -0.65 5.48
CA ALA A 85 -9.10 0.65 4.88
C ALA A 85 -7.97 0.58 3.83
N LEU A 86 -6.95 -0.26 4.05
CA LEU A 86 -5.93 -0.54 3.04
C LEU A 86 -6.52 -1.28 1.83
N GLY A 87 -7.39 -2.27 2.07
CA GLY A 87 -8.11 -2.99 1.01
C GLY A 87 -8.94 -2.04 0.14
N ASP A 88 -9.78 -1.22 0.76
CA ASP A 88 -10.64 -0.23 0.08
C ASP A 88 -9.81 0.75 -0.77
N PHE A 89 -8.64 1.17 -0.26
CA PHE A 89 -7.69 2.01 -0.99
C PHE A 89 -7.13 1.31 -2.25
N LEU A 90 -6.70 0.05 -2.11
CA LEU A 90 -6.15 -0.72 -3.24
C LEU A 90 -7.22 -1.00 -4.31
N GLU A 91 -8.44 -1.32 -3.89
CA GLU A 91 -9.58 -1.50 -4.81
C GLU A 91 -9.87 -0.22 -5.58
N GLY A 92 -9.87 0.94 -4.90
CA GLY A 92 -10.06 2.23 -5.54
C GLY A 92 -9.03 2.54 -6.64
N ILE A 93 -7.76 2.18 -6.42
CA ILE A 93 -6.72 2.36 -7.44
C ILE A 93 -6.93 1.41 -8.62
N LEU A 94 -7.26 0.15 -8.35
CA LEU A 94 -7.47 -0.84 -9.41
C LEU A 94 -8.65 -0.45 -10.31
N GLU A 95 -9.73 0.08 -9.75
CA GLU A 95 -10.88 0.56 -10.53
C GLU A 95 -10.50 1.77 -11.40
N GLN A 96 -9.67 2.70 -10.91
CA GLN A 96 -9.17 3.80 -11.73
C GLN A 96 -8.35 3.30 -12.92
N VAL A 97 -7.44 2.35 -12.69
CA VAL A 97 -6.59 1.79 -13.76
C VAL A 97 -7.42 1.00 -14.78
N LYS A 98 -8.40 0.22 -14.33
CA LYS A 98 -9.34 -0.46 -15.26
C LYS A 98 -10.10 0.56 -16.11
N ALA A 99 -10.56 1.66 -15.52
CA ALA A 99 -11.29 2.69 -16.25
C ALA A 99 -10.41 3.40 -17.29
N GLU A 100 -9.13 3.62 -17.01
CA GLU A 100 -8.17 4.18 -17.96
C GLU A 100 -7.87 3.23 -19.12
N LEU A 101 -7.62 1.95 -18.82
CA LEU A 101 -7.37 0.93 -19.84
C LEU A 101 -8.54 0.74 -20.81
N HIS A 102 -9.79 0.79 -20.32
CA HIS A 102 -10.97 0.68 -21.20
C HIS A 102 -11.17 1.90 -22.10
N LYS A 103 -10.67 3.08 -21.72
CA LYS A 103 -10.74 4.29 -22.57
C LYS A 103 -9.74 4.28 -23.71
N GLU A 104 -8.60 3.60 -23.57
CA GLU A 104 -7.60 3.51 -24.63
C GLU A 104 -7.95 2.51 -25.74
N VAL A 105 -8.93 1.63 -25.51
CA VAL A 105 -9.37 0.59 -26.46
C VAL A 105 -10.61 1.01 -27.27
N ALA A 106 -11.27 2.12 -26.90
CA ALA A 106 -12.47 2.65 -27.55
C ALA A 106 -12.17 3.85 -28.46
#